data_AF-A0AA86VMS3-F1
#
_entry.id   AF-A0AA86VMS3-F1
#
_cell.length_a   1.000
_cell.length_b   1.000
_cell.length_c   1.000
_cell.angle_alpha   90.00
_cell.angle_beta   90.00
_cell.angle_gamma   90.00
#
_symmetry.space_group_name_H-M   'P 1'
#
loop_
_entity.id
_entity.type
_entity.pdbx_description
1 polymer ?
#
loop_
_entity_poly.entity_id
_entity_poly.type
_entity_poly.pdbx_seq_one_letter_code
_entity_poly.pdbx_strand_id
1 'polypeptide(L)'
;MADIGRRNGYANSVLPNRHPAAISEVDEFCNALGGNKPIHSILIANNGMAAVKFIRSVRSWAYETFGTEKAILLVAMATPEDMRINAEHIRIADQFVEVPGGTNNNNYANVQLILEMAEITHVDAVWPGWGHASENPELPDALKAKGIVFLGPPAISMAALGDKIGSSLIAQAAEVPTLPWSGSHVKIPPDSSLITIPEEIYREACVHTTEEAVASCQVVGYPAMIKASWGGGGKGIRKVHNDDEVRALFKQVQGEVPGSPIFIMKVASQSRHLEVQLLCDQYGNVAALHSRDCSVQRRHQKVHKPFVAH
;
A
#
# COMPACT_ATOMS: atom_id res chain seq x y z
N MET A 1 -11.42 41.35 -16.94
CA MET A 1 -11.51 41.33 -15.47
C MET A 1 -12.26 40.08 -15.07
N ALA A 2 -11.62 39.26 -14.23
CA ALA A 2 -12.09 38.05 -13.56
C ALA A 2 -12.45 36.83 -14.44
N ASP A 3 -11.42 36.03 -14.69
CA ASP A 3 -11.48 34.59 -15.00
C ASP A 3 -12.09 33.86 -13.79
N ILE A 4 -13.27 33.28 -13.96
CA ILE A 4 -13.94 32.46 -12.95
C ILE A 4 -13.39 31.04 -13.10
N GLY A 5 -12.40 30.71 -12.25
CA GLY A 5 -11.81 29.38 -12.19
C GLY A 5 -12.88 28.29 -12.10
N ARG A 6 -12.85 27.36 -13.06
CA ARG A 6 -13.58 26.09 -13.00
C ARG A 6 -13.15 25.35 -11.75
N ARG A 7 -14.00 25.33 -10.71
CA ARG A 7 -13.91 24.35 -9.64
C ARG A 7 -14.27 22.98 -10.25
N ASN A 8 -13.29 22.08 -10.32
CA ASN A 8 -13.52 20.70 -10.75
C ASN A 8 -14.15 19.93 -9.58
N GLY A 9 -15.26 19.25 -9.81
CA GLY A 9 -15.94 18.41 -8.82
C GLY A 9 -17.45 18.64 -8.83
N TYR A 10 -18.16 17.99 -9.76
CA TYR A 10 -19.61 17.83 -9.62
C TYR A 10 -19.86 16.66 -8.64
N ALA A 11 -20.42 16.98 -7.48
CA ALA A 11 -21.07 15.98 -6.63
C ALA A 11 -22.51 15.79 -7.13
N ASN A 12 -22.97 14.55 -7.26
CA ASN A 12 -24.39 14.33 -7.53
C ASN A 12 -25.21 14.92 -6.36
N SER A 13 -26.21 15.74 -6.69
CA SER A 13 -26.96 16.65 -5.80
C SER A 13 -27.82 15.99 -4.71
N VAL A 14 -27.59 14.72 -4.41
CA VAL A 14 -28.31 13.98 -3.38
C VAL A 14 -27.51 14.09 -2.09
N LEU A 15 -27.84 15.09 -1.26
CA LEU A 15 -27.45 15.03 0.16
C LEU A 15 -28.00 13.70 0.70
N PRO A 16 -27.15 12.83 1.25
CA PRO A 16 -27.62 11.56 1.77
C PRO A 16 -28.45 11.92 2.99
N ASN A 17 -29.70 11.47 3.02
CA ASN A 17 -30.57 11.66 4.17
C ASN A 17 -30.04 10.75 5.30
N ARG A 18 -28.97 11.17 5.98
CA ARG A 18 -28.41 10.45 7.14
C ARG A 18 -29.43 10.58 8.26
N HIS A 19 -29.97 9.46 8.72
CA HIS A 19 -30.89 9.47 9.83
C HIS A 19 -30.11 9.91 11.08
N PRO A 20 -30.51 10.99 11.79
CA PRO A 20 -29.75 11.53 12.94
C PRO A 20 -29.45 10.48 14.02
N ALA A 21 -30.34 9.50 14.18
CA ALA A 21 -30.16 8.37 15.10
C ALA A 21 -28.91 7.52 14.77
N ALA A 22 -28.60 7.30 13.49
CA ALA A 22 -27.46 6.49 13.08
C ALA A 22 -26.11 7.16 13.42
N ILE A 23 -26.06 8.50 13.52
CA ILE A 23 -24.84 9.21 13.93
C ILE A 23 -24.55 8.93 15.42
N SER A 24 -25.57 9.06 16.28
CA SER A 24 -25.46 8.76 17.72
C SER A 24 -25.05 7.32 17.99
N GLU A 25 -25.64 6.36 17.26
CA GLU A 25 -25.31 4.93 17.43
C GLU A 25 -23.86 4.60 17.06
N VAL A 26 -23.32 5.22 16.01
CA VAL A 26 -21.91 5.04 15.62
C VAL A 26 -20.96 5.65 16.66
N ASP A 27 -21.31 6.82 17.22
CA ASP A 27 -20.54 7.45 18.30
C ASP A 27 -20.51 6.58 19.56
N GLU A 28 -21.69 6.14 20.00
CA GLU A 28 -21.85 5.27 21.16
C GLU A 28 -21.10 3.95 20.98
N PHE A 29 -21.20 3.33 19.80
CA PHE A 29 -20.48 2.10 19.48
C PHE A 29 -18.96 2.31 19.51
N CYS A 30 -18.47 3.40 18.91
CA CYS A 30 -17.05 3.73 18.92
C CYS A 30 -16.53 3.91 20.35
N ASN A 31 -17.23 4.69 21.16
CA ASN A 31 -16.85 4.96 22.55
C ASN A 31 -16.93 3.69 23.42
N ALA A 32 -17.96 2.86 23.25
CA ALA A 32 -18.13 1.62 23.99
C ALA A 32 -16.99 0.62 23.75
N LEU A 33 -16.38 0.64 22.57
CA LEU A 33 -15.21 -0.18 22.22
C LEU A 33 -13.87 0.49 22.53
N GLY A 34 -13.86 1.66 23.18
CA GLY A 34 -12.63 2.40 23.49
C GLY A 34 -11.98 3.09 22.29
N GLY A 35 -12.75 3.33 21.22
CA GLY A 35 -12.35 4.18 20.11
C GLY A 35 -12.35 5.66 20.51
N ASN A 36 -11.51 6.45 19.85
CA ASN A 36 -11.33 7.88 20.13
C ASN A 36 -11.86 8.80 19.03
N LYS A 37 -12.19 8.25 17.86
CA LYS A 37 -12.59 9.01 16.68
C LYS A 37 -13.64 8.23 15.89
N PRO A 38 -14.92 8.52 16.10
CA PRO A 38 -15.99 7.99 15.27
C PRO A 38 -15.78 8.36 13.81
N ILE A 39 -16.07 7.43 12.90
CA ILE A 39 -15.97 7.63 11.45
C ILE A 39 -17.37 7.43 10.88
N HIS A 40 -17.99 8.48 10.36
CA HIS A 40 -19.32 8.41 9.76
C HIS A 40 -19.27 8.44 8.23
N SER A 41 -18.11 8.78 7.66
CA SER A 41 -17.99 8.98 6.23
C SER A 41 -16.60 8.70 5.70
N ILE A 42 -16.56 8.05 4.53
CA ILE A 42 -15.33 7.53 3.94
C ILE A 42 -15.31 7.88 2.45
N LEU A 43 -14.26 8.56 2.00
CA LEU A 43 -13.93 8.68 0.59
C LEU A 43 -13.12 7.46 0.14
N ILE A 44 -13.54 6.86 -0.96
CA ILE A 44 -12.89 5.70 -1.57
C ILE A 44 -11.98 6.20 -2.68
N ALA A 45 -10.69 6.25 -2.39
CA ALA A 45 -9.64 6.65 -3.33
C ALA A 45 -9.16 5.45 -4.18
N ASN A 46 -10.12 4.70 -4.74
CA ASN A 46 -9.87 3.52 -5.56
C ASN A 46 -11.09 3.24 -6.44
N ASN A 47 -10.96 2.36 -7.43
CA ASN A 47 -12.03 1.94 -8.32
C ASN A 47 -12.14 0.41 -8.42
N GLY A 48 -12.95 -0.06 -9.38
CA GLY A 48 -13.07 -1.47 -9.72
C GLY A 48 -13.40 -2.39 -8.54
N MET A 49 -12.78 -3.56 -8.52
CA MET A 49 -13.04 -4.61 -7.51
C MET A 49 -12.64 -4.20 -6.08
N ALA A 50 -11.64 -3.32 -5.93
CA ALA A 50 -11.21 -2.84 -4.63
C ALA A 50 -12.33 -2.04 -3.96
N ALA A 51 -12.83 -1.03 -4.67
CA ALA A 51 -13.93 -0.20 -4.19
C ALA A 51 -15.21 -1.02 -3.95
N VAL A 52 -15.57 -1.94 -4.88
CA VAL A 52 -16.75 -2.79 -4.70
C VAL A 52 -16.65 -3.66 -3.44
N LYS A 53 -15.52 -4.34 -3.24
CA LYS A 53 -15.33 -5.20 -2.07
C LYS A 53 -15.38 -4.39 -0.78
N PHE A 54 -14.75 -3.22 -0.76
CA PHE A 54 -14.78 -2.34 0.41
C PHE A 54 -16.21 -1.91 0.76
N ILE A 55 -16.94 -1.35 -0.21
CA ILE A 55 -18.32 -0.88 0.02
C ILE A 55 -19.20 -2.01 0.55
N ARG A 56 -19.18 -3.18 -0.11
CA ARG A 56 -20.00 -4.33 0.33
C ARG A 56 -19.63 -4.83 1.72
N SER A 57 -18.33 -4.80 2.08
CA SER A 57 -17.88 -5.29 3.39
C SER A 57 -18.29 -4.34 4.51
N VAL A 58 -18.10 -3.02 4.30
CA VAL A 58 -18.55 -2.00 5.26
C VAL A 58 -20.06 -2.06 5.43
N ARG A 59 -20.82 -2.24 4.34
CA ARG A 59 -22.28 -2.37 4.39
C ARG A 59 -22.76 -3.61 5.14
N SER A 60 -22.15 -4.77 4.90
CA SER A 60 -22.48 -6.01 5.63
C SER A 60 -22.27 -5.82 7.13
N TRP A 61 -21.08 -5.33 7.51
CA TRP A 61 -20.74 -5.04 8.90
C TRP A 61 -21.69 -3.99 9.51
N ALA A 62 -21.99 -2.92 8.79
CA ALA A 62 -22.89 -1.86 9.26
C ALA A 62 -24.32 -2.39 9.47
N TYR A 63 -24.81 -3.23 8.56
CA TYR A 63 -26.13 -3.85 8.71
C TYR A 63 -26.19 -4.80 9.90
N GLU A 64 -25.17 -5.63 10.09
CA GLU A 64 -25.07 -6.56 11.23
C GLU A 64 -24.95 -5.83 12.58
N THR A 65 -24.29 -4.67 12.59
CA THR A 65 -23.99 -3.92 13.82
C THR A 65 -25.09 -2.92 14.19
N PHE A 66 -25.62 -2.18 13.20
CA PHE A 66 -26.55 -1.05 13.41
C PHE A 66 -27.94 -1.30 12.80
N GLY A 67 -28.18 -2.47 12.20
CA GLY A 67 -29.45 -2.78 11.52
C GLY A 67 -29.66 -2.02 10.20
N THR A 68 -28.67 -1.24 9.73
CA THR A 68 -28.73 -0.47 8.48
C THR A 68 -27.39 -0.51 7.74
N GLU A 69 -27.44 -0.77 6.43
CA GLU A 69 -26.25 -0.73 5.57
C GLU A 69 -25.71 0.70 5.36
N LYS A 70 -26.47 1.73 5.75
CA LYS A 70 -26.15 3.14 5.52
C LYS A 70 -25.68 3.88 6.78
N ALA A 71 -25.22 3.15 7.80
CA ALA A 71 -24.65 3.76 9.01
C ALA A 71 -23.40 4.60 8.70
N ILE A 72 -22.63 4.19 7.69
CA ILE A 72 -21.43 4.86 7.22
C ILE A 72 -21.67 5.38 5.80
N LEU A 73 -21.47 6.68 5.57
CA LEU A 73 -21.55 7.28 4.24
C LEU A 73 -20.31 6.90 3.41
N LEU A 74 -20.54 6.34 2.23
CA LEU A 74 -19.47 5.94 1.31
C LEU A 74 -19.50 6.79 0.05
N VAL A 75 -18.41 7.52 -0.18
CA VAL A 75 -18.24 8.41 -1.33
C VAL A 75 -17.20 7.82 -2.30
N ALA A 76 -17.58 7.59 -3.55
CA ALA A 76 -16.67 7.10 -4.59
C ALA A 76 -16.03 8.25 -5.37
N MET A 77 -14.75 8.13 -5.72
CA MET A 77 -14.18 8.89 -6.83
C MET A 77 -14.59 8.22 -8.16
N ALA A 78 -14.94 9.00 -9.18
CA ALA A 78 -15.43 8.48 -10.46
C ALA A 78 -14.76 9.18 -11.65
N THR A 79 -14.01 8.44 -12.46
CA THR A 79 -13.49 8.96 -13.74
C THR A 79 -14.57 8.91 -14.84
N PRO A 80 -14.46 9.72 -15.90
CA PRO A 80 -15.29 9.59 -17.09
C PRO A 80 -15.28 8.19 -17.70
N GLU A 81 -14.15 7.47 -17.64
CA GLU A 81 -14.03 6.09 -18.08
C GLU A 81 -14.86 5.14 -17.23
N ASP A 82 -14.75 5.23 -15.91
CA ASP A 82 -15.50 4.39 -14.97
C ASP A 82 -17.02 4.65 -15.07
N MET A 83 -17.42 5.91 -15.23
CA MET A 83 -18.82 6.28 -15.42
C MET A 83 -19.38 5.75 -16.75
N ARG A 84 -18.60 5.83 -17.84
CA ARG A 84 -19.00 5.36 -19.17
C ARG A 84 -19.31 3.87 -19.21
N ILE A 85 -18.59 3.08 -18.43
CA ILE A 85 -18.82 1.63 -18.31
C ILE A 85 -19.84 1.28 -17.21
N ASN A 86 -20.47 2.28 -16.60
CA ASN A 86 -21.38 2.12 -15.47
C ASN A 86 -20.76 1.27 -14.34
N ALA A 87 -19.54 1.62 -13.95
CA ALA A 87 -18.75 0.83 -13.01
C ALA A 87 -19.50 0.63 -11.68
N GLU A 88 -19.51 -0.61 -11.19
CA GLU A 88 -20.38 -1.01 -10.09
C GLU A 88 -20.14 -0.20 -8.82
N HIS A 89 -18.88 0.12 -8.48
CA HIS A 89 -18.54 0.91 -7.29
C HIS A 89 -19.21 2.27 -7.26
N ILE A 90 -19.39 2.93 -8.41
CA ILE A 90 -20.09 4.22 -8.53
C ILE A 90 -21.58 4.03 -8.23
N ARG A 91 -22.18 2.97 -8.78
CA ARG A 91 -23.62 2.67 -8.63
C ARG A 91 -23.99 2.29 -7.20
N ILE A 92 -23.10 1.58 -6.50
CA ILE A 92 -23.37 1.12 -5.15
C ILE A 92 -22.93 2.13 -4.09
N ALA A 93 -22.03 3.08 -4.36
CA ALA A 93 -21.71 4.14 -3.40
C ALA A 93 -22.93 5.03 -3.11
N ASP A 94 -22.95 5.68 -1.95
CA ASP A 94 -24.06 6.60 -1.60
C ASP A 94 -23.96 7.91 -2.38
N GLN A 95 -22.72 8.33 -2.64
CA GLN A 95 -22.37 9.49 -3.45
C GLN A 95 -21.14 9.19 -4.30
N PHE A 96 -20.94 9.99 -5.34
CA PHE A 96 -19.66 10.04 -6.02
C PHE A 96 -19.26 11.48 -6.35
N VAL A 97 -17.96 11.67 -6.52
CA VAL A 97 -17.34 12.89 -7.03
C VAL A 97 -16.63 12.59 -8.35
N GLU A 98 -16.94 13.37 -9.36
CA GLU A 98 -16.26 13.26 -10.65
C GLU A 98 -14.82 13.77 -10.56
N VAL A 99 -13.87 12.99 -11.08
CA VAL A 99 -12.44 13.28 -11.09
C VAL A 99 -11.87 13.18 -12.52
N PRO A 100 -10.72 13.80 -12.81
CA PRO A 100 -10.13 13.76 -14.15
C PRO A 100 -9.91 12.34 -14.69
N GLY A 101 -10.17 12.14 -15.98
CA GLY A 101 -9.91 10.85 -16.65
C GLY A 101 -8.43 10.60 -16.97
N GLY A 102 -8.20 9.54 -17.75
CA GLY A 102 -6.85 9.16 -18.21
C GLY A 102 -6.08 8.30 -17.21
N THR A 103 -4.75 8.43 -17.19
CA THR A 103 -3.89 7.60 -16.34
C THR A 103 -4.14 7.88 -14.85
N ASN A 104 -3.83 6.90 -14.00
CA ASN A 104 -4.13 6.98 -12.57
C ASN A 104 -3.45 8.16 -11.85
N ASN A 105 -2.32 8.66 -12.36
CA ASN A 105 -1.61 9.83 -11.85
C ASN A 105 -2.46 11.12 -11.88
N ASN A 106 -3.52 11.15 -12.70
CA ASN A 106 -4.44 12.29 -12.77
C ASN A 106 -5.63 12.15 -11.80
N ASN A 107 -5.84 10.98 -11.22
CA ASN A 107 -7.01 10.66 -10.40
C ASN A 107 -6.66 9.87 -9.12
N TYR A 108 -6.84 8.55 -9.12
CA TYR A 108 -6.75 7.68 -7.94
C TYR A 108 -5.34 7.61 -7.32
N ALA A 109 -4.29 7.94 -8.08
CA ALA A 109 -2.92 8.02 -7.56
C ALA A 109 -2.46 9.45 -7.26
N ASN A 110 -3.33 10.45 -7.46
CA ASN A 110 -3.01 11.86 -7.23
C ASN A 110 -3.38 12.25 -5.79
N VAL A 111 -2.36 12.35 -4.92
CA VAL A 111 -2.53 12.69 -3.50
C VAL A 111 -3.22 14.04 -3.32
N GLN A 112 -2.83 15.06 -4.09
CA GLN A 112 -3.39 16.40 -3.98
C GLN A 112 -4.88 16.43 -4.34
N LEU A 113 -5.26 15.69 -5.39
CA LEU A 113 -6.66 15.58 -5.78
C LEU A 113 -7.48 14.81 -4.74
N ILE A 114 -6.94 13.71 -4.19
CA ILE A 114 -7.62 12.94 -3.15
C ILE A 114 -7.92 13.82 -1.94
N LEU A 115 -6.97 14.66 -1.54
CA LEU A 115 -7.14 15.63 -0.45
C LEU A 115 -8.25 16.64 -0.79
N GLU A 116 -8.22 17.23 -1.98
CA GLU A 116 -9.24 18.18 -2.44
C GLU A 116 -10.65 17.54 -2.42
N MET A 117 -10.76 16.31 -2.94
CA MET A 117 -12.03 15.58 -2.93
C MET A 117 -12.50 15.26 -1.51
N ALA A 118 -11.59 14.89 -0.62
CA ALA A 118 -11.92 14.59 0.77
C ALA A 118 -12.38 15.86 1.53
N GLU A 119 -11.77 17.01 1.25
CA GLU A 119 -12.19 18.30 1.80
C GLU A 119 -13.56 18.74 1.27
N ILE A 120 -13.79 18.65 -0.04
CA ILE A 120 -15.08 19.02 -0.67
C ILE A 120 -16.23 18.15 -0.17
N THR A 121 -15.95 16.87 0.08
CA THR A 121 -16.96 15.90 0.54
C THR A 121 -17.11 15.86 2.07
N HIS A 122 -16.25 16.58 2.80
CA HIS A 122 -16.23 16.62 4.26
C HIS A 122 -16.23 15.23 4.90
N VAL A 123 -15.43 14.31 4.35
CA VAL A 123 -15.34 12.94 4.89
C VAL A 123 -14.46 12.87 6.12
N ASP A 124 -14.78 11.94 7.02
CA ASP A 124 -13.99 11.68 8.23
C ASP A 124 -12.72 10.88 7.92
N ALA A 125 -12.77 10.05 6.87
CA ALA A 125 -11.70 9.15 6.49
C ALA A 125 -11.54 8.94 4.98
N VAL A 126 -10.37 8.44 4.58
CA VAL A 126 -10.05 8.01 3.22
C VAL A 126 -9.57 6.56 3.23
N TRP A 127 -10.12 5.74 2.34
CA TRP A 127 -9.67 4.38 2.08
C TRP A 127 -9.05 4.26 0.68
N PRO A 128 -7.75 3.92 0.56
CA PRO A 128 -7.09 3.79 -0.74
C PRO A 128 -7.07 2.35 -1.28
N GLY A 129 -7.40 1.34 -0.47
CA GLY A 129 -7.33 -0.07 -0.86
C GLY A 129 -5.94 -0.54 -1.27
N TRP A 130 -5.81 -1.11 -2.47
CA TRP A 130 -4.53 -1.55 -3.06
C TRP A 130 -4.32 -0.93 -4.44
N GLY A 131 -3.05 -0.77 -4.82
CA GLY A 131 -2.68 -0.01 -6.03
C GLY A 131 -2.88 1.50 -5.86
N HIS A 132 -2.68 2.26 -6.93
CA HIS A 132 -2.80 3.72 -6.90
C HIS A 132 -1.97 4.38 -5.79
N ALA A 133 -2.57 5.23 -4.95
CA ALA A 133 -1.89 5.89 -3.83
C ALA A 133 -1.83 5.06 -2.53
N SER A 134 -2.25 3.79 -2.53
CA SER A 134 -2.29 2.96 -1.30
C SER A 134 -0.95 2.74 -0.62
N GLU A 135 0.14 2.79 -1.37
CA GLU A 135 1.52 2.62 -0.88
C GLU A 135 2.30 3.95 -0.93
N ASN A 136 1.63 5.09 -1.14
CA ASN A 136 2.28 6.40 -1.14
C ASN A 136 2.29 6.99 0.29
N PRO A 137 3.46 7.16 0.94
CA PRO A 137 3.56 7.67 2.31
C PRO A 137 3.10 9.13 2.45
N GLU A 138 3.06 9.91 1.36
CA GLU A 138 2.60 11.31 1.42
C GLU A 138 1.10 11.42 1.73
N LEU A 139 0.30 10.44 1.31
CA LEU A 139 -1.16 10.46 1.48
C LEU A 139 -1.59 10.47 2.96
N PRO A 140 -1.15 9.53 3.83
CA PRO A 140 -1.53 9.55 5.24
C PRO A 140 -1.13 10.84 5.97
N ASP A 141 0.07 11.37 5.72
CA ASP A 141 0.54 12.59 6.39
C ASP A 141 -0.25 13.82 5.95
N ALA A 142 -0.52 13.94 4.64
CA ALA A 142 -1.30 15.04 4.12
C ALA A 142 -2.77 15.01 4.61
N LEU A 143 -3.37 13.82 4.72
CA LEU A 143 -4.71 13.65 5.30
C LEU A 143 -4.73 14.01 6.78
N LYS A 144 -3.71 13.56 7.53
CA LYS A 144 -3.56 13.88 8.96
C LYS A 144 -3.48 15.38 9.20
N ALA A 145 -2.76 16.12 8.34
CA ALA A 145 -2.69 17.58 8.41
C ALA A 145 -4.04 18.29 8.22
N LYS A 146 -5.02 17.62 7.60
CA LYS A 146 -6.40 18.07 7.42
C LYS A 146 -7.38 17.50 8.45
N GLY A 147 -6.89 16.72 9.42
CA GLY A 147 -7.73 16.04 10.40
C GLY A 147 -8.55 14.88 9.81
N ILE A 148 -8.21 14.38 8.63
CA ILE A 148 -8.89 13.26 7.96
C ILE A 148 -8.14 11.96 8.28
N VAL A 149 -8.87 10.91 8.63
CA VAL A 149 -8.27 9.61 8.99
C VAL A 149 -7.86 8.86 7.73
N PHE A 150 -6.62 8.38 7.69
CA PHE A 150 -6.19 7.41 6.69
C PHE A 150 -6.48 5.99 7.16
N LEU A 151 -7.26 5.23 6.38
CA LEU A 151 -7.59 3.83 6.68
C LEU A 151 -6.49 2.89 6.17
N GLY A 152 -5.36 2.91 6.87
CA GLY A 152 -4.18 2.08 6.60
C GLY A 152 -3.03 2.41 7.55
N PRO A 153 -1.81 1.90 7.29
CA PRO A 153 -0.66 2.19 8.13
C PRO A 153 -0.22 3.67 8.00
N PRO A 154 0.41 4.24 9.03
CA PRO A 154 0.92 5.61 8.97
C PRO A 154 2.10 5.73 7.99
N ALA A 155 2.38 6.95 7.51
CA ALA A 155 3.45 7.26 6.57
C ALA A 155 4.80 6.68 6.99
N ILE A 156 5.09 6.77 8.29
CA ILE A 156 6.36 6.31 8.87
C ILE A 156 6.55 4.80 8.71
N SER A 157 5.49 4.01 8.86
CA SER A 157 5.53 2.56 8.66
C SER A 157 5.65 2.20 7.18
N MET A 158 4.98 2.95 6.30
CA MET A 158 5.09 2.79 4.86
C MET A 158 6.51 3.09 4.36
N ALA A 159 7.12 4.17 4.85
CA ALA A 159 8.48 4.55 4.50
C ALA A 159 9.50 3.51 4.97
N ALA A 160 9.36 3.01 6.22
CA ALA A 160 10.27 2.03 6.78
C ALA A 160 10.22 0.67 6.06
N LEU A 161 9.03 0.23 5.61
CA LEU A 161 8.83 -1.12 5.07
C LEU A 161 8.62 -1.18 3.55
N GLY A 162 8.45 -0.04 2.87
CA GLY A 162 8.28 0.02 1.42
C GLY A 162 9.57 -0.25 0.63
N ASP A 163 10.71 0.04 1.24
CA ASP A 163 12.02 -0.24 0.65
C ASP A 163 12.47 -1.68 0.94
N LYS A 164 12.92 -2.42 -0.09
CA LYS A 164 13.24 -3.85 0.06
C LYS A 164 14.47 -4.09 0.94
N ILE A 165 15.46 -3.21 0.84
CA ILE A 165 16.69 -3.28 1.65
C ILE A 165 16.33 -2.95 3.10
N GLY A 166 15.65 -1.81 3.31
CA GLY A 166 15.28 -1.35 4.64
C GLY A 166 14.38 -2.35 5.38
N SER A 167 13.35 -2.84 4.70
CA SER A 167 12.44 -3.86 5.22
C SER A 167 13.19 -5.15 5.61
N SER A 168 14.18 -5.57 4.82
CA SER A 168 14.99 -6.77 5.14
C SER A 168 15.89 -6.56 6.36
N LEU A 169 16.47 -5.36 6.54
CA LEU A 169 17.26 -5.03 7.72
C LEU A 169 16.40 -4.97 8.99
N ILE A 170 15.19 -4.41 8.91
CA ILE A 170 14.22 -4.40 10.03
C ILE A 170 13.79 -5.82 10.37
N ALA A 171 13.51 -6.67 9.37
CA ALA A 171 13.18 -8.07 9.58
C ALA A 171 14.31 -8.82 10.31
N GLN A 172 15.57 -8.60 9.90
CA GLN A 172 16.75 -9.18 10.60
C GLN A 172 16.86 -8.70 12.04
N ALA A 173 16.64 -7.41 12.29
CA ALA A 173 16.69 -6.85 13.65
C ALA A 173 15.56 -7.39 14.54
N ALA A 174 14.42 -7.76 13.94
CA ALA A 174 13.33 -8.47 14.60
C ALA A 174 13.50 -10.00 14.62
N GLU A 175 14.68 -10.51 14.29
CA GLU A 175 15.03 -11.94 14.25
C GLU A 175 14.16 -12.78 13.29
N VAL A 176 13.52 -12.14 12.31
CA VAL A 176 12.77 -12.83 11.25
C VAL A 176 13.74 -13.41 10.23
N PRO A 177 13.69 -14.72 9.92
CA PRO A 177 14.57 -15.33 8.95
C PRO A 177 14.43 -14.72 7.56
N THR A 178 15.53 -14.21 7.00
CA THR A 178 15.60 -13.71 5.63
C THR A 178 16.43 -14.65 4.75
N LEU A 179 16.15 -14.68 3.45
CA LEU A 179 17.04 -15.36 2.50
C LEU A 179 18.44 -14.72 2.52
N PRO A 180 19.52 -15.47 2.27
CA PRO A 180 20.85 -14.89 2.13
C PRO A 180 20.88 -13.78 1.07
N TRP A 181 21.47 -12.64 1.42
CA TRP A 181 21.55 -11.45 0.58
C TRP A 181 22.77 -10.60 0.96
N SER A 182 23.10 -9.58 0.15
CA SER A 182 24.28 -8.74 0.34
C SER A 182 24.32 -8.10 1.74
N GLY A 183 23.17 -7.71 2.29
CA GLY A 183 23.05 -7.15 3.64
C GLY A 183 22.91 -8.16 4.78
N SER A 184 23.09 -9.48 4.56
CA SER A 184 22.92 -10.48 5.63
C SER A 184 23.89 -10.33 6.81
N HIS A 185 25.04 -9.70 6.59
CA HIS A 185 26.02 -9.42 7.64
C HIS A 185 25.77 -8.09 8.37
N VAL A 186 24.92 -7.23 7.80
CA VAL A 186 24.62 -5.90 8.32
C VAL A 186 23.61 -6.00 9.45
N LYS A 187 23.93 -5.39 10.58
CA LYS A 187 23.10 -5.39 11.79
C LYS A 187 22.70 -3.97 12.16
N ILE A 188 21.43 -3.77 12.46
CA ILE A 188 20.95 -2.54 13.09
C ILE A 188 21.30 -2.61 14.59
N PRO A 189 21.94 -1.59 15.16
CA PRO A 189 22.20 -1.51 16.59
C PRO A 189 20.91 -1.63 17.42
N PRO A 190 20.90 -2.37 18.55
CA PRO A 190 19.69 -2.59 19.35
C PRO A 190 19.06 -1.31 19.93
N ASP A 191 19.86 -0.26 20.06
CA ASP A 191 19.49 1.07 20.55
C ASP A 191 18.97 2.01 19.44
N SER A 192 19.09 1.60 18.17
CA SER A 192 18.56 2.38 17.04
C SER A 192 17.05 2.18 16.90
N SER A 193 16.31 3.26 16.62
CA SER A 193 14.90 3.13 16.27
C SER A 193 14.77 2.30 14.99
N LEU A 194 13.97 1.23 15.00
CA LEU A 194 13.64 0.44 13.79
C LEU A 194 12.84 1.24 12.74
N ILE A 195 12.52 2.49 13.07
CA ILE A 195 11.73 3.42 12.28
C ILE A 195 12.57 4.09 11.20
N THR A 196 13.85 4.36 11.47
CA THR A 196 14.76 5.00 10.51
C THR A 196 16.09 4.29 10.56
N ILE A 197 16.50 3.75 9.41
CA ILE A 197 17.78 3.07 9.27
C ILE A 197 18.83 4.13 8.98
N PRO A 198 19.92 4.22 9.77
CA PRO A 198 21.03 5.12 9.48
C PRO A 198 21.57 4.91 8.07
N GLU A 199 21.80 6.00 7.34
CA GLU A 199 22.24 5.95 5.93
C GLU A 199 23.52 5.13 5.76
N GLU A 200 24.45 5.18 6.71
CA GLU A 200 25.69 4.39 6.66
C GLU A 200 25.42 2.88 6.69
N ILE A 201 24.51 2.44 7.56
CA ILE A 201 24.08 1.02 7.66
C ILE A 201 23.33 0.61 6.39
N TYR A 202 22.45 1.50 5.90
CA TYR A 202 21.73 1.25 4.66
C TYR A 202 22.69 1.06 3.47
N ARG A 203 23.70 1.92 3.34
CA ARG A 203 24.71 1.86 2.29
C ARG A 203 25.58 0.61 2.39
N GLU A 204 25.90 0.14 3.59
CA GLU A 204 26.65 -1.12 3.78
C GLU A 204 25.91 -2.34 3.20
N ALA A 205 24.57 -2.33 3.22
CA ALA A 205 23.76 -3.39 2.63
C ALA A 205 23.63 -3.29 1.09
N CYS A 206 24.01 -2.16 0.51
CA CYS A 206 23.90 -1.87 -0.91
C CYS A 206 25.12 -2.37 -1.69
N VAL A 207 24.92 -2.51 -3.01
CA VAL A 207 25.93 -2.87 -3.99
C VAL A 207 26.01 -1.76 -5.04
N HIS A 208 27.17 -1.14 -5.15
CA HIS A 208 27.40 0.06 -5.95
C HIS A 208 28.15 -0.23 -7.25
N THR A 209 29.00 -1.26 -7.26
CA THR A 209 29.84 -1.61 -8.41
C THR A 209 29.58 -3.03 -8.93
N THR A 210 29.95 -3.27 -10.18
CA THR A 210 29.88 -4.61 -10.78
C THR A 210 30.75 -5.60 -10.00
N GLU A 211 31.91 -5.16 -9.51
CA GLU A 211 32.85 -5.95 -8.73
C GLU A 211 32.26 -6.34 -7.37
N GLU A 212 31.62 -5.40 -6.66
CA GLU A 212 30.87 -5.70 -5.44
C GLU A 212 29.71 -6.66 -5.69
N ALA A 213 29.04 -6.55 -6.84
CA ALA A 213 27.97 -7.46 -7.22
C ALA A 213 28.48 -8.89 -7.42
N VAL A 214 29.63 -9.06 -8.09
CA VAL A 214 30.29 -10.36 -8.25
C VAL A 214 30.69 -10.93 -6.89
N ALA A 215 31.37 -10.14 -6.05
CA ALA A 215 31.78 -10.58 -4.71
C ALA A 215 30.57 -10.98 -3.85
N SER A 216 29.49 -10.20 -3.88
CA SER A 216 28.24 -10.51 -3.19
C SER A 216 27.60 -11.80 -3.69
N CYS A 217 27.57 -12.03 -5.01
CA CYS A 217 27.07 -13.27 -5.59
C CYS A 217 27.91 -14.49 -5.20
N GLN A 218 29.22 -14.35 -5.04
CA GLN A 218 30.11 -15.44 -4.59
C GLN A 218 29.84 -15.82 -3.13
N VAL A 219 29.51 -14.86 -2.27
CA VAL A 219 29.14 -15.10 -0.86
C VAL A 219 27.72 -15.66 -0.75
N VAL A 220 26.75 -15.05 -1.44
CA VAL A 220 25.34 -15.46 -1.42
C VAL A 220 25.13 -16.82 -2.11
N GLY A 221 25.90 -17.10 -3.17
CA GLY A 221 25.85 -18.32 -3.97
C GLY A 221 24.86 -18.27 -5.13
N TYR A 222 25.25 -18.85 -6.26
CA TYR A 222 24.42 -18.93 -7.47
C TYR A 222 23.32 -20.02 -7.39
N PRO A 223 22.23 -19.90 -8.18
CA PRO A 223 21.81 -18.69 -8.86
C PRO A 223 21.40 -17.60 -7.86
N ALA A 224 21.63 -16.34 -8.24
CA ALA A 224 21.34 -15.15 -7.45
C ALA A 224 20.46 -14.17 -8.25
N MET A 225 19.89 -13.19 -7.54
CA MET A 225 19.07 -12.12 -8.09
C MET A 225 19.75 -10.77 -7.83
N ILE A 226 19.96 -10.00 -8.90
CA ILE A 226 20.31 -8.57 -8.83
C ILE A 226 18.99 -7.79 -8.79
N LYS A 227 18.80 -6.94 -7.78
CA LYS A 227 17.56 -6.18 -7.59
C LYS A 227 17.81 -4.72 -7.26
N ALA A 228 17.17 -3.83 -8.02
CA ALA A 228 16.97 -2.45 -7.65
C ALA A 228 15.88 -2.35 -6.56
N SER A 229 16.16 -1.61 -5.49
CA SER A 229 15.24 -1.46 -4.37
C SER A 229 13.93 -0.76 -4.77
N TRP A 230 14.03 0.32 -5.57
CA TRP A 230 12.88 1.11 -6.03
C TRP A 230 12.20 0.56 -7.30
N GLY A 231 12.64 -0.60 -7.78
CA GLY A 231 12.03 -1.27 -8.94
C GLY A 231 10.64 -1.84 -8.63
N GLY A 232 9.61 -1.31 -9.31
CA GLY A 232 8.23 -1.80 -9.29
C GLY A 232 7.88 -2.69 -10.48
N GLY A 233 6.94 -3.64 -10.30
CA GLY A 233 6.37 -4.43 -11.41
C GLY A 233 7.36 -5.32 -12.18
N GLY A 234 8.48 -5.71 -11.57
CA GLY A 234 9.50 -6.55 -12.21
C GLY A 234 10.65 -5.78 -12.89
N LYS A 235 10.63 -4.44 -12.88
CA LYS A 235 11.74 -3.61 -13.38
C LYS A 235 12.95 -3.66 -12.46
N GLY A 236 14.16 -3.65 -13.01
CA GLY A 236 15.40 -3.65 -12.22
C GLY A 236 15.66 -4.96 -11.50
N ILE A 237 15.19 -6.09 -12.05
CA ILE A 237 15.38 -7.43 -11.49
C ILE A 237 16.04 -8.32 -12.53
N ARG A 238 17.15 -8.97 -12.20
CA ARG A 238 17.85 -9.94 -13.06
C ARG A 238 18.27 -11.18 -12.30
N LYS A 239 18.03 -12.35 -12.89
CA LYS A 239 18.56 -13.63 -12.39
C LYS A 239 19.90 -13.88 -13.07
N VAL A 240 20.89 -14.30 -12.28
CA VAL A 240 22.26 -14.58 -12.74
C VAL A 240 22.72 -15.95 -12.22
N HIS A 241 23.52 -16.64 -13.02
CA HIS A 241 24.03 -17.99 -12.71
C HIS A 241 25.55 -18.06 -12.58
N ASN A 242 26.28 -17.02 -12.98
CA ASN A 242 27.74 -16.94 -12.93
C ASN A 242 28.22 -15.48 -12.99
N ASP A 243 29.51 -15.27 -12.79
CA ASP A 243 30.14 -13.94 -12.75
C ASP A 243 30.03 -13.18 -14.09
N ASP A 244 30.08 -13.87 -15.23
CA ASP A 244 29.96 -13.24 -16.56
C ASP A 244 28.55 -12.66 -16.76
N GLU A 245 27.51 -13.38 -16.36
CA GLU A 245 26.14 -12.90 -16.36
C GLU A 245 25.97 -11.70 -15.43
N VAL A 246 26.62 -11.68 -14.26
CA VAL A 246 26.60 -10.51 -13.36
C VAL A 246 27.20 -9.29 -14.07
N ARG A 247 28.36 -9.44 -14.69
CA ARG A 247 29.05 -8.34 -15.40
C ARG A 247 28.22 -7.79 -16.56
N ALA A 248 27.50 -8.65 -17.27
CA ALA A 248 26.62 -8.26 -18.36
C ALA A 248 25.33 -7.57 -17.87
N LEU A 249 24.71 -8.08 -16.80
CA LEU A 249 23.35 -7.69 -16.41
C LEU A 249 23.29 -6.61 -15.32
N PHE A 250 24.34 -6.40 -14.53
CA PHE A 250 24.35 -5.39 -13.47
C PHE A 250 24.12 -3.96 -14.02
N LYS A 251 24.85 -3.59 -15.09
CA LYS A 251 24.67 -2.29 -15.76
C LYS A 251 23.27 -2.12 -16.35
N GLN A 252 22.64 -3.22 -16.78
CA GLN A 252 21.26 -3.19 -17.27
C GLN A 252 20.29 -2.82 -16.13
N VAL A 253 20.46 -3.38 -14.93
CA VAL A 253 19.64 -3.04 -13.76
C VAL A 253 19.80 -1.55 -13.40
N GLN A 254 21.04 -1.04 -13.40
CA GLN A 254 21.31 0.39 -13.16
C GLN A 254 20.62 1.29 -14.19
N GLY A 255 20.65 0.90 -15.47
CA GLY A 255 20.00 1.66 -16.54
C GLY A 255 18.47 1.62 -16.49
N GLU A 256 17.88 0.51 -16.04
CA GLU A 256 16.42 0.37 -15.92
C GLU A 256 15.82 1.19 -14.79
N VAL A 257 16.56 1.33 -13.68
CA VAL A 257 16.12 2.10 -12.51
C VAL A 257 17.26 3.02 -12.05
N PRO A 258 17.53 4.12 -12.78
CA PRO A 258 18.63 5.03 -12.47
C PRO A 258 18.53 5.59 -11.04
N GLY A 259 19.66 5.59 -10.32
CA GLY A 259 19.75 6.12 -8.96
C GLY A 259 19.20 5.20 -7.87
N SER A 260 18.52 4.09 -8.21
CA SER A 260 18.05 3.14 -7.20
C SER A 260 19.22 2.38 -6.57
N PRO A 261 19.24 2.23 -5.24
CA PRO A 261 20.09 1.26 -4.57
C PRO A 261 19.89 -0.14 -5.15
N ILE A 262 20.96 -0.91 -5.24
CA ILE A 262 20.96 -2.29 -5.72
C ILE A 262 21.41 -3.22 -4.60
N PHE A 263 20.80 -4.40 -4.51
CA PHE A 263 21.23 -5.47 -3.61
C PHE A 263 21.20 -6.81 -4.34
N ILE A 264 21.95 -7.78 -3.80
CA ILE A 264 22.03 -9.14 -4.32
C ILE A 264 21.33 -10.07 -3.34
N MET A 265 20.51 -11.01 -3.83
CA MET A 265 19.88 -12.00 -2.96
C MET A 265 19.81 -13.39 -3.58
N LYS A 266 19.78 -14.42 -2.74
CA LYS A 266 19.67 -15.81 -3.19
C LYS A 266 18.36 -16.03 -3.93
N VAL A 267 18.41 -16.79 -5.03
CA VAL A 267 17.21 -17.34 -5.63
C VAL A 267 16.69 -18.48 -4.74
N ALA A 268 15.48 -18.31 -4.21
CA ALA A 268 14.71 -19.43 -3.67
C ALA A 268 14.06 -20.19 -4.83
N SER A 269 14.58 -21.38 -5.12
CA SER A 269 14.04 -22.27 -6.16
C SER A 269 13.04 -23.24 -5.53
N GLN A 270 11.94 -23.54 -6.24
CA GLN A 270 10.94 -24.54 -5.84
C GLN A 270 10.37 -24.33 -4.42
N SER A 271 10.31 -23.08 -3.96
CA SER A 271 9.74 -22.73 -2.66
C SER A 271 8.26 -22.43 -2.76
N ARG A 272 7.53 -22.67 -1.67
CA ARG A 272 6.20 -22.10 -1.49
C ARG A 272 6.30 -20.61 -1.19
N HIS A 273 5.33 -19.83 -1.64
CA HIS A 273 5.19 -18.41 -1.31
C HIS A 273 4.03 -18.26 -0.33
N LEU A 274 4.34 -18.08 0.95
CA LEU A 274 3.34 -17.94 2.01
C LEU A 274 3.24 -16.50 2.46
N GLU A 275 2.02 -16.07 2.76
CA GLU A 275 1.75 -14.74 3.33
C GLU A 275 0.94 -14.89 4.60
N VAL A 276 1.31 -14.16 5.65
CA VAL A 276 0.51 -14.04 6.87
C VAL A 276 -0.27 -12.74 6.82
N GLN A 277 -1.57 -12.80 7.07
CA GLN A 277 -2.38 -11.60 7.21
C GLN A 277 -2.17 -11.01 8.60
N LEU A 278 -1.56 -9.83 8.66
CA LEU A 278 -1.41 -9.06 9.88
C LEU A 278 -2.56 -8.05 10.03
N LEU A 279 -2.95 -7.82 11.28
CA LEU A 279 -3.84 -6.75 11.72
C LEU A 279 -3.20 -6.10 12.96
N CYS A 280 -3.15 -4.77 12.99
CA CYS A 280 -2.59 -4.00 14.09
C CYS A 280 -3.58 -2.90 14.48
N ASP A 281 -3.73 -2.66 15.77
CA ASP A 281 -4.44 -1.48 16.27
C ASP A 281 -3.49 -0.30 16.54
N GLN A 282 -4.03 0.80 17.05
CA GLN A 282 -3.24 2.01 17.37
C GLN A 282 -2.50 1.92 18.71
N TYR A 283 -2.71 0.86 19.48
CA TYR A 283 -2.16 0.66 20.83
C TYR A 283 -1.00 -0.34 20.86
N GLY A 284 -0.58 -0.81 19.69
CA GLY A 284 0.54 -1.74 19.53
C GLY A 284 0.14 -3.22 19.62
N ASN A 285 -1.16 -3.52 19.67
CA ASN A 285 -1.61 -4.91 19.61
C ASN A 285 -1.55 -5.41 18.16
N VAL A 286 -0.91 -6.56 17.96
CA VAL A 286 -0.73 -7.18 16.65
C VAL A 286 -1.33 -8.59 16.66
N ALA A 287 -2.14 -8.90 15.66
CA ALA A 287 -2.71 -10.22 15.44
C ALA A 287 -2.32 -10.76 14.07
N ALA A 288 -1.90 -12.03 14.03
CA ALA A 288 -1.80 -12.81 12.81
C ALA A 288 -3.12 -13.57 12.62
N LEU A 289 -3.89 -13.23 11.57
CA LEU A 289 -5.22 -13.79 11.37
C LEU A 289 -5.14 -15.20 10.77
N HIS A 290 -4.63 -15.30 9.55
CA HIS A 290 -4.48 -16.56 8.81
C HIS A 290 -3.32 -16.44 7.82
N SER A 291 -2.93 -17.55 7.21
CA SER A 291 -1.97 -17.57 6.12
C SER A 291 -2.63 -17.89 4.76
N ARG A 292 -2.00 -17.41 3.69
CA ARG A 292 -2.38 -17.66 2.30
C ARG A 292 -1.22 -18.29 1.56
N ASP A 293 -1.53 -19.29 0.74
CA ASP A 293 -0.55 -19.86 -0.17
C ASP A 293 -0.66 -19.16 -1.53
N CYS A 294 0.34 -18.34 -1.85
CA CYS A 294 0.43 -17.60 -3.11
C CYS A 294 1.48 -18.19 -4.06
N SER A 295 1.80 -19.49 -3.92
CA SER A 295 2.86 -20.16 -4.70
C SER A 295 2.58 -20.21 -6.20
N VAL A 296 1.30 -20.28 -6.59
CA VAL A 296 0.91 -20.35 -8.01
C VAL A 296 1.00 -18.96 -8.64
N GLN A 297 2.15 -18.69 -9.27
CA GLN A 297 2.45 -17.44 -9.95
C GLN A 297 2.80 -17.69 -11.41
N ARG A 298 2.36 -16.80 -12.30
CA ARG A 298 2.76 -16.77 -13.70
C ARG A 298 3.42 -15.44 -13.97
N ARG A 299 4.70 -15.46 -14.38
CA ARG A 299 5.50 -14.24 -14.65
C ARG A 299 5.41 -13.20 -13.52
N HIS A 300 5.60 -13.64 -12.28
CA HIS A 300 5.54 -12.80 -11.06
C HIS A 300 4.17 -12.17 -10.75
N GLN A 301 3.10 -12.60 -11.40
CA GLN A 301 1.73 -12.26 -11.04
C GLN A 301 1.06 -13.44 -10.33
N LYS A 302 0.36 -13.16 -9.22
CA LYS A 302 -0.39 -14.15 -8.43
C LYS A 302 -1.65 -14.56 -9.20
N VAL A 303 -1.83 -15.86 -9.44
CA VAL A 303 -2.97 -16.40 -10.22
C VAL A 303 -3.98 -17.10 -9.33
N HIS A 304 -3.52 -17.86 -8.33
CA HIS A 304 -4.38 -18.59 -7.40
C HIS A 304 -3.90 -18.36 -5.96
N LYS A 305 -4.83 -18.14 -5.03
CA LYS A 305 -4.55 -17.78 -3.63
C LYS A 305 -5.47 -18.55 -2.65
N PRO A 306 -5.30 -19.86 -2.46
CA PRO A 306 -6.07 -20.60 -1.47
C PRO A 306 -5.71 -20.17 -0.05
N PHE A 307 -6.69 -20.24 0.85
CA PHE A 307 -6.43 -20.18 2.29
C PHE A 307 -5.68 -21.44 2.70
N VAL A 308 -4.68 -21.27 3.58
CA VAL A 308 -4.03 -22.42 4.22
C VAL A 308 -4.84 -22.71 5.48
N ALA A 309 -5.53 -23.84 5.51
CA ALA A 309 -6.07 -24.37 6.76
C ALA A 309 -4.88 -24.79 7.63
N HIS A 310 -4.77 -24.20 8.83
CA HIS A 310 -3.88 -24.67 9.89
C HIS A 310 -4.62 -25.64 10.79
#